data_AF-A0A248TJ17-F1
#
_entry.id   AF-A0A248TJ17-F1
#
_cell.length_a   1.000
_cell.length_b   1.000
_cell.length_c   1.000
_cell.angle_alpha   90.00
_cell.angle_beta   90.00
_cell.angle_gamma   90.00
#
_symmetry.space_group_name_H-M   'P 1'
#
loop_
_entity.id
_entity.type
_entity.pdbx_description
1 polymer ?
#
loop_
_entity_poly.entity_id
_entity_poly.type
_entity_poly.pdbx_seq_one_letter_code
_entity_poly.pdbx_strand_id
1 'polypeptide(L)'
;MKFTQAVLPLLVIVTILYLMVNLLLLILFSLADANMDLHTVLYTILPSVLYFLCVWFAIKRLRPNRREKPKQLWLFSLALVLPIALISLLVFNGVHAKFNEMDWRNNPHKRVGMIDDLLNTYDLKNRHYNEVIEKLGTPTENTYFKSDNNIVYYLGNERSIISIDSEWLIITFKENRVAHYELKTD
;
A
#
# COMPACT_ATOMS: atom_id res chain seq x y z
N MET A 1 -14.97 43.69 12.18
CA MET A 1 -14.41 42.86 13.28
C MET A 1 -15.04 41.46 13.38
N LYS A 2 -16.32 41.23 13.04
CA LYS A 2 -16.98 39.92 13.17
C LYS A 2 -16.57 38.85 12.14
N PHE A 3 -16.17 39.24 10.92
CA PHE A 3 -15.91 38.30 9.83
C PHE A 3 -14.58 37.53 10.00
N THR A 4 -13.51 38.22 10.40
CA THR A 4 -12.20 37.61 10.69
C THR A 4 -12.23 36.64 11.87
N GLN A 5 -13.07 36.90 12.87
CA GLN A 5 -13.25 36.02 14.04
C GLN A 5 -13.94 34.68 13.71
N ALA A 6 -14.74 34.61 12.64
CA ALA A 6 -15.45 33.40 12.24
C ALA A 6 -14.63 32.50 11.29
N VAL A 7 -13.77 33.08 10.44
CA VAL A 7 -13.01 32.32 9.43
C VAL A 7 -11.80 31.60 10.05
N LEU A 8 -11.16 32.19 11.06
CA LEU A 8 -10.01 31.57 11.73
C LEU A 8 -10.33 30.23 12.41
N PRO A 9 -11.38 30.11 13.26
CA PRO A 9 -11.73 28.81 13.86
C PRO A 9 -12.15 27.78 12.82
N LEU A 10 -12.83 28.21 11.74
CA LEU A 10 -13.17 27.33 10.62
C LEU A 10 -11.91 26.78 9.93
N LEU A 11 -10.91 27.62 9.67
CA LEU A 11 -9.63 27.22 9.09
C LEU A 11 -8.92 26.19 9.98
N VAL A 12 -8.92 26.40 11.30
CA VAL A 12 -8.35 25.45 12.27
C VAL A 12 -9.06 24.10 12.21
N ILE A 13 -10.39 24.08 12.19
CA ILE A 13 -11.18 22.85 12.07
C ILE A 13 -10.83 22.13 10.76
N VAL A 14 -10.76 22.86 9.64
CA VAL A 14 -10.39 22.30 8.33
C VAL A 14 -8.97 21.72 8.35
N THR A 15 -8.01 22.39 8.98
CA THR A 15 -6.65 21.85 9.16
C THR A 15 -6.65 20.59 10.02
N ILE A 16 -7.40 20.54 11.13
CA ILE A 16 -7.49 19.35 11.98
C ILE A 16 -8.08 18.18 11.19
N LEU A 17 -9.18 18.39 10.47
CA LEU A 17 -9.80 17.36 9.64
C LEU A 17 -8.84 16.86 8.55
N TYR A 18 -8.11 17.76 7.89
CA TYR A 18 -7.08 17.40 6.92
C TYR A 18 -6.00 16.51 7.53
N LEU A 19 -5.49 16.85 8.72
CA LEU A 19 -4.50 16.05 9.43
C LEU A 19 -5.06 14.67 9.82
N MET A 20 -6.30 14.61 10.32
CA MET A 20 -6.95 13.35 10.67
C MET A 20 -7.13 12.43 9.46
N VAL A 21 -7.55 12.97 8.32
CA VAL A 21 -7.70 12.19 7.07
C VAL A 21 -6.35 11.64 6.61
N ASN A 22 -5.29 12.47 6.59
CA ASN A 22 -3.96 12.00 6.19
C ASN A 22 -3.38 10.96 7.17
N LEU A 23 -3.62 11.12 8.47
CA LEU A 23 -3.22 10.14 9.47
C LEU A 23 -3.95 8.81 9.26
N LEU A 24 -5.26 8.87 9.00
CA LEU A 24 -6.05 7.68 8.68
C LEU A 24 -5.53 6.99 7.42
N LEU A 25 -5.26 7.75 6.35
CA LEU A 25 -4.68 7.21 5.11
C LEU A 25 -3.31 6.57 5.35
N LEU A 26 -2.46 7.19 6.17
CA LEU A 26 -1.15 6.63 6.53
C LEU A 26 -1.30 5.27 7.23
N ILE A 27 -2.22 5.17 8.19
CA ILE A 27 -2.51 3.92 8.91
C ILE A 27 -3.04 2.88 7.93
N LEU A 28 -4.03 3.22 7.11
CA LEU A 28 -4.64 2.30 6.15
C LEU A 28 -3.60 1.77 5.14
N PHE A 29 -2.78 2.64 4.55
CA PHE A 29 -1.74 2.21 3.61
C PHE A 29 -0.66 1.35 4.26
N SER A 30 -0.31 1.63 5.53
CA SER A 30 0.66 0.80 6.26
C SER A 30 0.12 -0.59 6.62
N LEU A 31 -1.18 -0.71 6.89
CA LEU A 31 -1.81 -1.98 7.25
C LEU A 31 -2.11 -2.84 6.02
N ALA A 32 -2.46 -2.20 4.90
CA ALA A 32 -2.81 -2.88 3.66
C ALA A 32 -1.59 -3.17 2.76
N ASP A 33 -0.37 -2.83 3.19
CA ASP A 33 0.84 -2.84 2.34
C ASP A 33 0.58 -2.22 0.94
N ALA A 34 -0.23 -1.15 0.92
CA ALA A 34 -0.77 -0.59 -0.31
C ALA A 34 0.36 -0.12 -1.23
N ASN A 35 0.28 -0.46 -2.51
CA ASN A 35 1.24 -0.06 -3.53
C ASN A 35 0.75 1.16 -4.33
N MET A 36 1.64 1.69 -5.16
CA MET A 36 1.31 2.80 -6.04
C MET A 36 0.40 2.32 -7.17
N ASP A 37 -0.84 2.80 -7.15
CA ASP A 37 -1.84 2.66 -8.20
C ASP A 37 -2.54 4.02 -8.40
N LEU A 38 -3.23 4.20 -9.54
CA LEU A 38 -3.97 5.41 -9.85
C LEU A 38 -4.95 5.77 -8.74
N HIS A 39 -5.66 4.79 -8.17
CA HIS A 39 -6.63 5.05 -7.11
C HIS A 39 -5.96 5.55 -5.82
N THR A 40 -4.85 4.92 -5.38
CA THR A 40 -4.14 5.32 -4.16
C THR A 40 -3.50 6.70 -4.29
N VAL A 41 -3.01 7.05 -5.49
CA VAL A 41 -2.50 8.40 -5.80
C VAL A 41 -3.63 9.44 -5.75
N LEU A 42 -4.80 9.14 -6.31
CA LEU A 42 -5.95 10.04 -6.28
C LEU A 42 -6.44 10.30 -4.85
N TYR A 43 -6.58 9.25 -4.03
CA TYR A 43 -6.98 9.38 -2.62
C TYR A 43 -5.96 10.17 -1.80
N THR A 44 -4.67 10.10 -2.15
CA THR A 44 -3.61 10.85 -1.48
C THR A 44 -3.66 12.34 -1.83
N ILE A 45 -3.86 12.67 -3.12
CA ILE A 45 -3.80 14.06 -3.61
C ILE A 45 -5.08 14.84 -3.28
N LEU A 46 -6.25 14.20 -3.34
CA LEU A 46 -7.54 14.87 -3.24
C LEU A 46 -7.70 15.70 -1.93
N PRO A 47 -7.41 15.16 -0.73
CA PRO A 47 -7.49 15.94 0.51
C PRO A 47 -6.55 17.15 0.50
N SER A 48 -5.34 17.02 -0.06
CA SER A 48 -4.36 18.11 -0.14
C SER A 48 -4.80 19.21 -1.11
N VAL A 49 -5.42 18.86 -2.25
CA VAL A 49 -5.99 19.83 -3.19
C VAL A 49 -7.16 20.58 -2.53
N LEU A 50 -8.09 19.88 -1.88
CA LEU A 50 -9.22 20.51 -1.19
C LEU A 50 -8.73 21.44 -0.07
N TYR A 51 -7.77 20.98 0.72
CA TYR A 51 -7.16 21.79 1.78
C TYR A 51 -6.47 23.04 1.22
N PHE A 52 -5.70 22.91 0.14
CA PHE A 52 -5.06 24.02 -0.55
C PHE A 52 -6.09 25.06 -1.01
N LEU A 53 -7.18 24.62 -1.66
CA LEU A 53 -8.25 25.51 -2.13
C LEU A 53 -8.94 26.24 -0.97
N CYS A 54 -9.22 25.55 0.14
CA CYS A 54 -9.80 26.16 1.34
C CYS A 54 -8.88 27.23 1.94
N VAL A 55 -7.59 26.92 2.12
CA VAL A 55 -6.59 27.86 2.65
C VAL A 55 -6.43 29.06 1.71
N TRP A 56 -6.32 28.82 0.41
CA TRP A 56 -6.20 29.88 -0.60
C TRP A 56 -7.42 30.81 -0.60
N PHE A 57 -8.63 30.26 -0.58
CA PHE A 57 -9.86 31.03 -0.53
C PHE A 57 -9.98 31.85 0.76
N ALA A 58 -9.65 31.25 1.91
CA ALA A 58 -9.66 31.93 3.20
C ALA A 58 -8.68 33.10 3.23
N ILE A 59 -7.44 32.92 2.76
CA ILE A 59 -6.41 33.96 2.70
C ILE A 59 -6.85 35.11 1.78
N LYS A 60 -7.36 34.79 0.59
CA LYS A 60 -7.84 35.80 -0.36
C LYS A 60 -8.92 36.69 0.25
N ARG A 61 -9.78 36.12 1.10
CA ARG A 61 -10.86 36.83 1.77
C ARG A 61 -10.42 37.60 3.02
N LEU A 62 -9.44 37.09 3.75
CA LEU A 62 -8.94 37.69 4.99
C LEU A 62 -7.99 38.88 4.76
N ARG A 63 -7.38 39.00 3.57
CA ARG A 63 -6.36 40.03 3.24
C ARG A 63 -5.33 40.20 4.38
N PRO A 64 -4.59 39.13 4.69
CA PRO A 64 -3.80 39.07 5.91
C PRO A 64 -2.64 40.06 5.94
N ASN A 65 -2.27 40.49 7.15
CA ASN A 65 -1.20 41.47 7.37
C ASN A 65 0.19 40.85 7.16
N ARG A 66 1.23 41.66 6.92
CA ARG A 66 2.62 41.22 6.69
C ARG A 66 3.16 40.29 7.78
N ARG A 67 2.70 40.44 9.03
CA ARG A 67 3.07 39.58 10.17
C ARG A 67 2.50 38.15 10.11
N GLU A 68 1.48 37.90 9.28
CA GLU A 68 0.82 36.59 9.16
C GLU A 68 1.36 35.75 7.99
N LYS A 69 2.20 36.34 7.12
CA LYS A 69 2.86 35.66 6.01
C LYS A 69 3.59 34.35 6.40
N PRO A 70 4.40 34.28 7.49
CA PRO A 70 5.05 33.02 7.86
C PRO A 70 4.07 31.92 8.24
N LYS A 71 2.94 32.25 8.90
CA LYS A 71 1.89 31.28 9.24
C LYS A 71 1.21 30.72 7.99
N GLN A 72 1.04 31.54 6.96
CA GLN A 72 0.46 31.10 5.67
C GLN A 72 1.40 30.15 4.93
N LEU A 73 2.69 30.48 4.88
CA LEU A 73 3.70 29.59 4.27
C LEU A 73 3.70 28.21 4.94
N TRP A 74 3.56 28.17 6.27
CA TRP A 74 3.46 26.91 7.00
C TRP A 74 2.20 26.10 6.62
N LEU A 75 1.04 26.75 6.52
CA LEU A 75 -0.20 26.08 6.07
C LEU A 75 -0.08 25.51 4.66
N PHE A 76 0.57 26.21 3.74
CA PHE A 76 0.80 25.69 2.39
C PHE A 76 1.83 24.56 2.37
N SER A 77 2.86 24.60 3.24
CA SER A 77 3.81 23.48 3.32
C SER A 77 3.16 22.17 3.78
N LEU A 78 2.14 22.23 4.64
CA LEU A 78 1.36 21.04 5.04
C LEU A 78 0.62 20.38 3.87
N ALA A 79 0.18 21.17 2.89
CA ALA A 79 -0.47 20.67 1.68
C ALA A 79 0.51 19.93 0.75
N LEU A 80 1.82 20.11 0.94
CA LEU A 80 2.87 19.52 0.12
C LEU A 80 3.60 18.37 0.83
N VAL A 81 3.98 18.54 2.09
CA VAL A 81 4.81 17.58 2.82
C VAL A 81 4.08 16.25 3.09
N LEU A 82 2.82 16.31 3.49
CA LEU A 82 2.04 15.11 3.82
C LEU A 82 1.77 14.20 2.62
N PRO A 83 1.31 14.69 1.44
CA PRO A 83 1.17 13.81 0.28
C PRO A 83 2.51 13.28 -0.21
N ILE A 84 3.62 14.01 -0.07
CA ILE A 84 4.95 13.48 -0.39
C ILE A 84 5.31 12.29 0.52
N ALA A 85 5.06 12.40 1.83
CA ALA A 85 5.31 11.30 2.76
C ALA A 85 4.47 10.05 2.41
N LEU A 86 3.18 10.23 2.11
CA LEU A 86 2.29 9.14 1.68
C LEU A 86 2.73 8.52 0.35
N ILE A 87 3.09 9.34 -0.65
CA ILE A 87 3.61 8.86 -1.93
C ILE A 87 4.91 8.10 -1.73
N SER A 88 5.80 8.56 -0.84
CA SER A 88 7.07 7.89 -0.55
C SER A 88 6.83 6.51 0.07
N LEU A 89 5.83 6.39 0.95
CA LEU A 89 5.39 5.10 1.49
C LEU A 89 4.85 4.17 0.39
N LEU A 90 3.98 4.68 -0.50
CA LEU A 90 3.43 3.91 -1.62
C LEU A 90 4.52 3.44 -2.59
N VAL A 91 5.52 4.29 -2.88
CA VAL A 91 6.71 3.92 -3.68
C VAL A 91 7.47 2.79 -2.99
N PHE A 92 7.75 2.94 -1.69
CA PHE A 92 8.51 1.96 -0.91
C PHE A 92 7.81 0.60 -0.92
N ASN A 93 6.49 0.58 -0.69
CA ASN A 93 5.69 -0.63 -0.77
C ASN A 93 5.71 -1.25 -2.18
N GLY A 94 5.60 -0.42 -3.23
CA GLY A 94 5.66 -0.88 -4.61
C GLY A 94 7.01 -1.47 -5.02
N VAL A 95 8.13 -0.98 -4.47
CA VAL A 95 9.45 -1.59 -4.69
C VAL A 95 9.50 -3.01 -4.11
N HIS A 96 8.89 -3.23 -2.95
CA HIS A 96 8.78 -4.54 -2.31
C HIS A 96 7.71 -5.46 -2.93
N ALA A 97 6.92 -4.96 -3.90
CA ALA A 97 6.00 -5.78 -4.68
C ALA A 97 6.69 -6.50 -5.86
N LYS A 98 7.96 -6.20 -6.16
CA LYS A 98 8.72 -6.94 -7.18
C LYS A 98 9.25 -8.24 -6.61
N PHE A 99 9.19 -9.31 -7.41
CA PHE A 99 9.70 -10.61 -6.99
C PHE A 99 11.22 -10.55 -6.79
N ASN A 100 11.63 -10.82 -5.56
CA ASN A 100 13.01 -10.97 -5.17
C ASN A 100 13.14 -12.27 -4.37
N GLU A 101 14.02 -13.18 -4.79
CA GLU A 101 14.15 -14.49 -4.15
C GLU A 101 14.57 -14.41 -2.68
N MET A 102 15.41 -13.44 -2.32
CA MET A 102 15.86 -13.25 -0.94
C MET A 102 14.70 -12.75 -0.08
N ASP A 103 13.96 -11.74 -0.55
CA ASP A 103 12.80 -11.23 0.18
C ASP A 103 11.67 -12.27 0.26
N TRP A 104 11.43 -13.02 -0.83
CA TRP A 104 10.46 -14.12 -0.86
C TRP A 104 10.79 -15.18 0.18
N ARG A 105 12.05 -15.58 0.33
CA ARG A 105 12.45 -16.61 1.30
C ARG A 105 12.43 -16.08 2.74
N ASN A 106 12.86 -14.84 2.95
CA ASN A 106 13.04 -14.28 4.29
C ASN A 106 11.77 -13.64 4.87
N ASN A 107 10.80 -13.25 4.03
CA ASN A 107 9.58 -12.57 4.46
C ASN A 107 8.31 -13.27 3.93
N PRO A 108 7.96 -14.47 4.43
CA PRO A 108 6.78 -15.21 3.96
C PRO A 108 5.47 -14.42 3.98
N HIS A 109 5.27 -13.54 4.96
CA HIS A 109 4.07 -12.71 5.09
C HIS A 109 3.93 -11.60 4.02
N LYS A 110 5.00 -11.32 3.26
CA LYS A 110 5.01 -10.28 2.21
C LYS A 110 4.96 -10.84 0.79
N ARG A 111 4.93 -12.17 0.65
CA ARG A 111 4.94 -12.85 -0.66
C ARG A 111 3.71 -12.52 -1.50
N VAL A 112 2.59 -12.18 -0.86
CA VAL A 112 1.35 -11.75 -1.51
C VAL A 112 1.54 -10.47 -2.32
N GLY A 113 2.47 -9.59 -1.92
CA GLY A 113 2.86 -8.42 -2.70
C GLY A 113 3.70 -8.76 -3.93
N MET A 114 4.42 -9.90 -3.90
CA MET A 114 5.36 -10.32 -4.94
C MET A 114 4.82 -11.36 -5.91
N ILE A 115 3.72 -12.04 -5.57
CA ILE A 115 3.21 -13.20 -6.31
C ILE A 115 2.87 -12.87 -7.76
N ASP A 116 2.30 -11.70 -8.02
CA ASP A 116 1.93 -11.31 -9.38
C ASP A 116 3.18 -11.10 -10.26
N ASP A 117 4.21 -10.44 -9.72
CA ASP A 117 5.48 -10.26 -10.43
C ASP A 117 6.21 -11.59 -10.62
N LEU A 118 6.15 -12.50 -9.63
CA LEU A 118 6.67 -13.86 -9.76
C LEU A 118 6.00 -14.59 -10.93
N LEU A 119 4.67 -14.63 -10.97
CA LEU A 119 3.93 -15.36 -12.01
C LEU A 119 4.07 -14.71 -13.40
N ASN A 120 4.30 -13.40 -13.46
CA ASN A 120 4.55 -12.69 -14.71
C ASN A 120 5.98 -12.89 -15.24
N THR A 121 6.97 -12.99 -14.36
CA THR A 121 8.39 -13.06 -14.74
C THR A 121 8.94 -14.48 -14.79
N TYR A 122 8.35 -15.41 -14.06
CA TYR A 122 8.78 -16.80 -13.95
C TYR A 122 7.63 -17.76 -14.26
N ASP A 123 7.69 -18.37 -15.45
CA ASP A 123 6.74 -19.42 -15.82
C ASP A 123 7.01 -20.70 -15.01
N LEU A 124 6.11 -20.97 -14.07
CA LEU A 124 6.09 -22.18 -13.25
C LEU A 124 5.72 -23.43 -14.06
N LYS A 125 5.03 -23.30 -15.18
CA LYS A 125 4.49 -24.44 -15.91
C LYS A 125 5.61 -25.35 -16.40
N ASN A 126 5.43 -26.66 -16.24
CA ASN A 126 6.36 -27.71 -16.70
C ASN A 126 7.76 -27.68 -16.05
N ARG A 127 8.00 -26.80 -15.07
CA ARG A 127 9.25 -26.73 -14.30
C ARG A 127 9.44 -27.98 -13.45
N HIS A 128 10.69 -28.36 -13.25
CA HIS A 128 11.01 -29.46 -12.34
C HIS A 128 10.82 -29.05 -10.89
N TYR A 129 10.45 -30.00 -10.03
CA TYR A 129 10.36 -29.77 -8.58
C TYR A 129 11.61 -29.07 -8.03
N ASN A 130 12.80 -29.58 -8.37
CA ASN A 130 14.06 -29.01 -7.90
C ASN A 130 14.28 -27.57 -8.38
N GLU A 131 13.88 -27.22 -9.61
CA GLU A 131 13.98 -25.84 -10.11
C GLU A 131 13.07 -24.90 -9.32
N VAL A 132 11.86 -25.34 -9.01
CA VAL A 132 10.90 -24.56 -8.21
C VAL A 132 11.44 -24.36 -6.80
N ILE A 133 11.96 -25.40 -6.15
CA ILE A 133 12.56 -25.31 -4.82
C ILE A 133 13.82 -24.46 -4.82
N GLU A 134 14.66 -24.59 -5.85
CA GLU A 134 15.86 -23.78 -6.02
C GLU A 134 15.50 -22.30 -6.14
N LYS A 135 14.38 -21.96 -6.78
CA LYS A 135 13.92 -20.58 -7.00
C LYS A 135 13.17 -19.99 -5.80
N LEU A 136 12.19 -20.74 -5.28
CA LEU A 136 11.23 -20.27 -4.28
C LEU A 136 11.61 -20.64 -2.84
N GLY A 137 12.61 -21.50 -2.67
CA GLY A 137 13.02 -22.03 -1.38
C GLY A 137 12.05 -23.06 -0.81
N THR A 138 12.20 -23.34 0.48
CA THR A 138 11.43 -24.36 1.18
C THR A 138 9.93 -24.00 1.22
N PRO A 139 9.02 -24.92 0.86
CA PRO A 139 7.59 -24.69 0.95
C PRO A 139 7.12 -24.61 2.40
N THR A 140 5.90 -24.12 2.59
CA THR A 140 5.26 -24.07 3.90
C THR A 140 4.76 -25.47 4.28
N GLU A 141 5.28 -26.00 5.38
CA GLU A 141 4.91 -27.31 5.93
C GLU A 141 3.66 -27.22 6.82
N ASN A 142 3.00 -28.37 7.05
CA ASN A 142 1.85 -28.53 7.96
C ASN A 142 0.65 -27.60 7.66
N THR A 143 0.34 -27.39 6.39
CA THR A 143 -0.79 -26.55 5.95
C THR A 143 -1.97 -27.39 5.50
N TYR A 144 -3.19 -26.85 5.61
CA TYR A 144 -4.42 -27.57 5.24
C TYR A 144 -4.58 -27.77 3.72
N PHE A 145 -3.90 -26.97 2.89
CA PHE A 145 -3.85 -27.15 1.44
C PHE A 145 -2.79 -28.16 0.97
N LYS A 146 -1.96 -28.68 1.87
CA LYS A 146 -0.90 -29.64 1.53
C LYS A 146 -1.50 -31.01 1.16
N SER A 147 -0.97 -31.62 0.11
CA SER A 147 -1.23 -32.99 -0.32
C SER A 147 0.05 -33.65 -0.84
N ASP A 148 0.01 -34.97 -1.08
CA ASP A 148 1.20 -35.76 -1.49
C ASP A 148 1.84 -35.24 -2.79
N ASN A 149 1.03 -34.72 -3.71
CA ASN A 149 1.48 -34.32 -5.05
C ASN A 149 1.61 -32.79 -5.21
N ASN A 150 1.60 -32.01 -4.13
CA ASN A 150 1.73 -30.56 -4.22
C ASN A 150 2.78 -30.00 -3.25
N ILE A 151 3.15 -28.76 -3.48
CA ILE A 151 3.76 -27.90 -2.46
C ILE A 151 2.91 -26.65 -2.30
N VAL A 152 2.99 -26.05 -1.13
CA VAL A 152 2.19 -24.89 -0.75
C VAL A 152 3.13 -23.81 -0.23
N TYR A 153 2.93 -22.57 -0.66
CA TYR A 153 3.57 -21.39 -0.08
C TYR A 153 2.49 -20.49 0.52
N TYR A 154 2.59 -20.27 1.83
CA TYR A 154 1.90 -19.16 2.47
C TYR A 154 2.37 -17.84 1.87
N LEU A 155 1.44 -16.96 1.49
CA LEU A 155 1.75 -15.70 0.84
C LEU A 155 1.65 -14.48 1.77
N GLY A 156 0.82 -14.54 2.80
CA GLY A 156 0.45 -13.39 3.61
C GLY A 156 -1.06 -13.22 3.68
N ASN A 157 -1.51 -12.08 4.19
CA ASN A 157 -2.94 -11.77 4.24
C ASN A 157 -3.50 -11.53 2.83
N GLU A 158 -4.77 -11.87 2.63
CA GLU A 158 -5.44 -11.74 1.34
C GLU A 158 -5.54 -10.28 0.87
N ARG A 159 -5.63 -10.11 -0.46
CA ARG A 159 -5.72 -8.79 -1.11
C ARG A 159 -7.16 -8.28 -1.19
N SER A 160 -7.89 -8.26 -0.08
CA SER A 160 -9.26 -7.75 -0.01
C SER A 160 -9.36 -6.44 0.77
N ILE A 161 -10.55 -5.80 0.75
CA ILE A 161 -10.81 -4.57 1.53
C ILE A 161 -10.73 -4.87 3.05
N ILE A 162 -10.96 -6.12 3.45
CA ILE A 162 -10.92 -6.59 4.82
C ILE A 162 -10.08 -7.87 4.84
N SER A 163 -8.75 -7.73 4.90
CA SER A 163 -7.80 -8.85 4.87
C SER A 163 -7.79 -9.66 6.19
N ILE A 164 -8.81 -10.49 6.40
CA ILE A 164 -8.89 -11.41 7.54
C ILE A 164 -8.27 -12.76 7.18
N ASP A 165 -8.50 -13.20 5.95
CA ASP A 165 -8.03 -14.48 5.45
C ASP A 165 -6.60 -14.35 4.89
N SER A 166 -5.95 -15.47 4.70
CA SER A 166 -4.60 -15.63 4.17
C SER A 166 -4.65 -16.14 2.75
N GLU A 167 -3.72 -15.67 1.91
CA GLU A 167 -3.56 -16.15 0.55
C GLU A 167 -2.42 -17.18 0.45
N TRP A 168 -2.60 -18.17 -0.43
CA TRP A 168 -1.73 -19.33 -0.55
C TRP A 168 -1.48 -19.65 -2.03
N LEU A 169 -0.23 -19.96 -2.37
CA LEU A 169 0.14 -20.51 -3.67
C LEU A 169 0.26 -22.03 -3.56
N ILE A 170 -0.55 -22.75 -4.32
CA ILE A 170 -0.53 -24.21 -4.40
C ILE A 170 0.05 -24.60 -5.76
N ILE A 171 1.11 -25.42 -5.76
CA ILE A 171 1.76 -25.92 -6.98
C ILE A 171 1.65 -27.45 -7.00
N THR A 172 0.93 -27.99 -7.96
CA THR A 172 0.71 -29.43 -8.13
C THR A 172 1.65 -30.01 -9.18
N PHE A 173 2.25 -31.15 -8.87
CA PHE A 173 3.21 -31.85 -9.72
C PHE A 173 2.62 -33.13 -10.30
N LYS A 174 3.05 -33.45 -11.53
CA LYS A 174 2.88 -34.76 -12.17
C LYS A 174 4.21 -35.15 -12.78
N GLU A 175 4.67 -36.38 -12.51
CA GLU A 175 5.94 -36.89 -13.05
C GLU A 175 7.13 -35.95 -12.77
N ASN A 176 7.21 -35.42 -11.54
CA ASN A 176 8.24 -34.48 -11.09
C ASN A 176 8.30 -33.13 -11.83
N ARG A 177 7.19 -32.74 -12.47
CA ARG A 177 7.03 -31.46 -13.16
C ARG A 177 5.76 -30.75 -12.74
N VAL A 178 5.76 -29.42 -12.75
CA VAL A 178 4.58 -28.61 -12.45
C VAL A 178 3.50 -28.86 -13.50
N ALA A 179 2.40 -29.44 -13.07
CA ALA A 179 1.21 -29.68 -13.89
C ALA A 179 0.25 -28.49 -13.84
N HIS A 180 0.06 -27.92 -12.65
CA HIS A 180 -0.86 -26.83 -12.39
C HIS A 180 -0.41 -26.01 -11.17
N TYR A 181 -0.81 -24.75 -11.11
CA TYR A 181 -0.69 -23.92 -9.93
C TYR A 181 -1.95 -23.05 -9.78
N GLU A 182 -2.33 -22.76 -8.55
CA GLU A 182 -3.49 -21.93 -8.22
C GLU A 182 -3.23 -21.08 -6.96
N LEU A 183 -3.95 -19.96 -6.86
CA LEU A 183 -4.02 -19.13 -5.66
C LEU A 183 -5.33 -19.43 -4.92
N LYS A 184 -5.26 -19.62 -3.61
CA LYS A 184 -6.43 -19.84 -2.73
C LYS A 184 -6.38 -18.97 -1.49
N THR A 185 -7.55 -18.63 -0.98
CA THR A 185 -7.75 -18.02 0.34
C THR A 185 -8.34 -19.05 1.31
N ASP A 186 -8.07 -18.95 2.63
CA ASP A 186 -8.83 -19.70 3.65
C ASP A 186 -10.24 -19.17 3.85
#